data_AF-A0A8T4EUG0-F1
#
_entry.id   AF-A0A8T4EUG0-F1
#
_cell.length_a   1.000
_cell.length_b   1.000
_cell.length_c   1.000
_cell.angle_alpha   90.00
_cell.angle_beta   90.00
_cell.angle_gamma   90.00
#
_symmetry.space_group_name_H-M   'P 1'
#
loop_
_entity.id
_entity.type
_entity.pdbx_description
1 polymer ?
#
loop_
_entity_poly.entity_id
_entity_poly.type
_entity_poly.pdbx_seq_one_letter_code
_entity_poly.pdbx_strand_id
1 'polypeptide(L)'
;MKTIIISTFAEDRIITDSGMKKRDGGPALFIKNFFDKAGLEYELISGEKAIVEIDMRNKKEIGKIKQVASIQYDPDKVKDSGLVLVSTLLKEFPLKAYGAFPCVDIQGYVRSATGFGKKKYFDSPELEKFAIIKGTENELRYVPISRMKGKNIVIKTKGAQGFDVISGGKEKYFTAKKVKSPNTIGAGDTFFAAFCTHYYKTRDIDRSALYAKEKVCEFLMQKSD
;
A
#
# COMPACT_ATOMS: atom_id res chain seq x y z
N MET A 1 18.47 9.27 8.76
CA MET A 1 18.03 8.77 7.44
C MET A 1 16.60 9.22 7.25
N LYS A 2 16.32 10.19 6.38
CA LYS A 2 14.98 10.76 6.26
C LYS A 2 14.07 9.82 5.45
N THR A 3 13.13 9.15 6.12
CA THR A 3 12.05 8.41 5.46
C THR A 3 10.82 9.31 5.36
N ILE A 4 10.22 9.40 4.18
CA ILE A 4 8.97 10.12 3.96
C ILE A 4 7.88 9.15 3.55
N ILE A 5 6.72 9.28 4.17
CA ILE A 5 5.51 8.54 3.82
C ILE A 5 4.51 9.54 3.24
N ILE A 6 4.06 9.31 2.02
CA ILE A 6 3.01 10.07 1.36
C ILE A 6 1.79 9.17 1.26
N SER A 7 0.78 9.44 2.08
CA SER A 7 -0.30 8.49 2.29
C SER A 7 -1.58 9.14 2.80
N THR A 8 -2.67 8.38 2.84
CA THR A 8 -4.00 8.89 3.13
C THR A 8 -4.59 8.22 4.38
N PHE A 9 -4.99 9.02 5.36
CA PHE A 9 -5.87 8.56 6.45
C PHE A 9 -7.31 8.45 5.95
N ALA A 10 -8.09 7.54 6.53
CA ALA A 10 -9.52 7.43 6.26
C ALA A 10 -10.36 7.29 7.54
N GLU A 11 -11.59 7.79 7.48
CA GLU A 11 -12.71 7.35 8.30
C GLU A 11 -13.45 6.27 7.50
N ASP A 12 -13.35 5.02 7.93
CA ASP A 12 -14.12 3.92 7.38
C ASP A 12 -15.50 3.89 8.05
N ARG A 13 -16.55 4.05 7.24
CA ARG A 13 -17.95 3.90 7.61
C ARG A 13 -18.42 2.51 7.18
N ILE A 14 -18.39 1.58 8.12
CA ILE A 14 -18.82 0.21 7.91
C ILE A 14 -20.33 0.15 8.03
N ILE A 15 -20.99 -0.23 6.94
CA ILE A 15 -22.45 -0.36 6.86
C ILE A 15 -22.79 -1.85 6.97
N THR A 16 -23.48 -2.22 8.04
CA THR A 16 -23.99 -3.58 8.30
C THR A 16 -25.52 -3.56 8.37
N ASP A 17 -26.14 -4.74 8.40
CA ASP A 17 -27.59 -4.86 8.61
C ASP A 17 -28.03 -4.27 9.97
N SER A 18 -27.11 -4.22 10.93
CA SER A 18 -27.29 -3.65 12.27
C SER A 18 -26.99 -2.14 12.39
N GLY A 19 -26.65 -1.46 11.29
CA GLY A 19 -26.40 -0.01 11.26
C GLY A 19 -25.01 0.38 10.74
N MET A 20 -24.58 1.60 11.05
CA MET A 20 -23.29 2.14 10.60
C MET A 20 -22.31 2.26 11.78
N LYS A 21 -21.12 1.66 11.64
CA LYS A 21 -20.00 1.85 12.57
C LYS A 21 -18.89 2.65 11.90
N LYS A 22 -18.27 3.55 12.65
CA LYS A 22 -17.10 4.30 12.20
C LYS A 22 -15.83 3.71 12.79
N ARG A 23 -14.76 3.69 12.02
CA ARG A 23 -13.41 3.39 12.52
C ARG A 23 -12.37 4.19 11.74
N ASP A 24 -11.21 4.38 12.34
CA ASP A 24 -10.06 4.90 11.61
C ASP A 24 -9.47 3.83 10.69
N GLY A 25 -9.00 4.27 9.52
CA GLY A 25 -8.46 3.43 8.48
C GLY A 25 -7.54 4.21 7.54
N GLY A 26 -7.42 3.68 6.33
CA GLY A 26 -6.54 4.23 5.29
C GLY A 26 -5.10 3.72 5.38
N PRO A 27 -4.37 3.71 4.25
CA PRO A 27 -2.99 3.23 4.21
C PRO A 27 -2.06 3.93 5.20
N ALA A 28 -2.27 5.23 5.45
CA ALA A 28 -1.42 6.02 6.33
C ALA A 28 -1.41 5.45 7.75
N LEU A 29 -2.57 5.03 8.26
CA LEU A 29 -2.69 4.46 9.59
C LEU A 29 -1.84 3.18 9.74
N PHE A 30 -1.90 2.29 8.76
CA PHE A 30 -1.23 0.99 8.85
C PHE A 30 0.28 1.12 8.65
N ILE A 31 0.71 1.96 7.71
CA ILE A 31 2.13 2.26 7.51
C ILE A 31 2.69 2.94 8.77
N LYS A 32 2.01 3.96 9.29
CA LYS A 32 2.37 4.65 10.54
C LYS A 32 2.57 3.66 11.69
N ASN A 33 1.58 2.79 11.92
CA ASN A 33 1.64 1.81 13.00
C ASN A 33 2.82 0.85 12.85
N PHE A 34 3.19 0.45 11.62
CA PHE A 34 4.39 -0.33 11.39
C PHE A 34 5.66 0.42 11.80
N PHE A 35 5.81 1.68 11.35
CA PHE A 35 6.99 2.49 11.67
C PHE A 35 7.13 2.76 13.16
N ASP A 36 6.03 3.13 13.84
CA ASP A 36 6.01 3.39 15.28
C ASP A 36 6.44 2.15 16.07
N LYS A 37 5.87 0.98 15.75
CA LYS A 37 6.21 -0.29 16.41
C LYS A 37 7.64 -0.75 16.13
N ALA A 38 8.17 -0.44 14.95
CA ALA A 38 9.53 -0.76 14.57
C ALA A 38 10.56 0.24 15.12
N GLY A 39 10.13 1.31 15.81
CA GLY A 39 11.02 2.35 16.33
C GLY A 39 11.75 3.10 15.21
N LEU A 40 11.10 3.28 14.07
CA LEU A 40 11.68 3.91 12.89
C LEU A 40 11.24 5.36 12.76
N GLU A 41 12.19 6.24 12.48
CA GLU A 41 11.90 7.65 12.17
C GLU A 41 11.28 7.81 10.79
N TYR A 42 10.23 8.63 10.70
CA TYR A 42 9.56 9.01 9.46
C TYR A 42 8.94 10.40 9.57
N GLU A 43 8.75 11.03 8.42
CA GLU A 43 7.85 12.17 8.23
C GLU A 43 6.65 11.70 7.42
N LEU A 44 5.43 11.91 7.94
CA LEU A 44 4.20 11.55 7.27
C LEU A 44 3.55 12.79 6.64
N ILE A 45 3.42 12.78 5.33
CA ILE A 45 2.71 13.77 4.54
C ILE A 45 1.35 13.18 4.15
N SER A 46 0.28 13.81 4.65
CA SER A 46 -1.10 13.38 4.37
C SER A 46 -2.00 14.60 4.15
N GLY A 47 -3.07 14.40 3.39
CA GLY A 47 -4.14 15.38 3.24
C GLY A 47 -5.20 15.25 4.34
N GLU A 48 -6.35 15.88 4.13
CA GLU A 48 -7.50 15.66 4.99
C GLU A 48 -7.93 14.18 4.97
N LYS A 49 -8.48 13.73 6.11
CA LYS A 49 -8.96 12.35 6.26
C LYS A 49 -10.03 12.05 5.21
N ALA A 50 -9.79 11.02 4.40
CA ALA A 50 -10.75 10.53 3.41
C ALA A 50 -11.97 9.92 4.10
N ILE A 51 -13.11 9.91 3.42
CA ILE A 51 -14.31 9.19 3.87
C ILE A 51 -14.49 7.97 2.96
N VAL A 52 -14.44 6.78 3.56
CA VAL A 52 -14.62 5.50 2.86
C VAL A 52 -15.85 4.83 3.44
N GLU A 53 -16.84 4.51 2.62
CA GLU A 53 -17.96 3.65 2.99
C GLU A 53 -17.62 2.21 2.62
N ILE A 54 -17.78 1.30 3.56
CA ILE A 54 -17.57 -0.13 3.37
C ILE A 54 -18.90 -0.81 3.62
N ASP A 55 -19.57 -1.21 2.55
CA ASP A 55 -20.78 -2.00 2.63
C ASP A 55 -20.40 -3.46 2.91
N MET A 56 -20.85 -4.00 4.05
CA MET A 56 -20.66 -5.39 4.44
C MET A 56 -21.95 -6.20 4.38
N ARG A 57 -23.05 -5.62 3.89
CA ARG A 57 -24.33 -6.33 3.73
C ARG A 57 -24.17 -7.44 2.68
N ASN A 58 -24.87 -8.56 2.85
CA ASN A 58 -24.82 -9.73 1.94
C ASN A 58 -23.46 -10.46 1.84
N LYS A 59 -22.63 -10.41 2.87
CA LYS A 59 -21.31 -11.12 2.94
C LYS A 59 -20.30 -10.73 1.84
N LYS A 60 -20.51 -9.60 1.16
CA LYS A 60 -19.54 -9.02 0.22
C LYS A 60 -19.05 -7.70 0.80
N GLU A 61 -17.73 -7.53 0.86
CA GLU A 61 -17.12 -6.26 1.26
C GLU A 61 -16.99 -5.38 0.02
N ILE A 62 -17.73 -4.27 -0.01
CA ILE A 62 -17.71 -3.32 -1.13
C ILE A 62 -17.34 -1.93 -0.60
N GLY A 63 -16.14 -1.47 -0.96
CA GLY A 63 -15.64 -0.14 -0.60
C GLY A 63 -16.00 0.94 -1.63
N LYS A 64 -16.49 2.09 -1.16
CA LYS A 64 -16.70 3.32 -1.95
C LYS A 64 -16.01 4.49 -1.27
N ILE A 65 -15.23 5.25 -2.03
CA ILE A 65 -14.59 6.45 -1.51
C ILE A 65 -15.54 7.62 -1.80
N LYS A 66 -16.03 8.25 -0.73
CA LYS A 66 -16.98 9.36 -0.80
C LYS A 66 -16.30 10.70 -0.94
N GLN A 67 -15.20 10.87 -0.22
CA GLN A 67 -14.44 12.10 -0.18
C GLN A 67 -12.97 11.76 -0.05
N VAL A 68 -12.14 12.46 -0.82
CA VAL A 68 -10.68 12.45 -0.68
C VAL A 68 -10.17 13.83 -1.07
N ALA A 69 -9.28 14.39 -0.26
CA ALA A 69 -8.63 15.67 -0.55
C ALA A 69 -7.26 15.43 -1.17
N SER A 70 -6.82 16.34 -2.04
CA SER A 70 -5.45 16.31 -2.57
C SER A 70 -4.43 16.47 -1.45
N ILE A 71 -3.34 15.72 -1.53
CA ILE A 71 -2.22 15.81 -0.59
C ILE A 71 -1.35 17.00 -0.98
N GLN A 72 -1.28 18.01 -0.10
CA GLN A 72 -0.35 19.11 -0.26
C GLN A 72 1.03 18.69 0.23
N TYR A 73 2.06 19.03 -0.53
CA TYR A 73 3.44 18.67 -0.22
C TYR A 73 4.41 19.71 -0.79
N ASP A 74 5.58 19.80 -0.16
CA ASP A 74 6.71 20.59 -0.64
C ASP A 74 7.66 19.67 -1.41
N PRO A 75 7.75 19.78 -2.76
CA PRO A 75 8.59 18.89 -3.56
C PRO A 75 10.06 18.89 -3.14
N ASP A 76 10.59 20.03 -2.68
CA ASP A 76 12.00 20.17 -2.38
C ASP A 76 12.35 19.45 -1.07
N LYS A 77 11.42 19.44 -0.09
CA LYS A 77 11.56 18.63 1.13
C LYS A 77 11.53 17.12 0.88
N VAL A 78 10.88 16.68 -0.20
CA VAL A 78 10.74 15.25 -0.53
C VAL A 78 11.89 14.75 -1.39
N LYS A 79 12.39 15.56 -2.33
CA LYS A 79 13.49 15.18 -3.25
C LYS A 79 14.75 14.71 -2.54
N ASP A 80 15.12 15.35 -1.43
CA ASP A 80 16.38 15.06 -0.72
C ASP A 80 16.25 13.91 0.31
N SER A 81 15.11 13.21 0.34
CA SER A 81 14.89 12.11 1.26
C SER A 81 15.50 10.78 0.79
N GLY A 82 15.76 9.88 1.73
CA GLY A 82 16.33 8.58 1.44
C GLY A 82 15.31 7.59 0.88
N LEU A 83 14.32 7.24 1.70
CA LEU A 83 13.22 6.32 1.36
C LEU A 83 11.92 7.12 1.25
N VAL A 84 11.19 6.96 0.16
CA VAL A 84 9.84 7.54 -0.02
C VAL A 84 8.84 6.44 -0.26
N LEU A 85 7.80 6.37 0.57
CA LEU A 85 6.69 5.43 0.42
C LEU A 85 5.45 6.18 -0.03
N VAL A 86 4.90 5.82 -1.19
CA VAL A 86 3.63 6.37 -1.71
C VAL A 86 2.55 5.30 -1.62
N SER A 87 1.53 5.47 -0.77
CA SER A 87 0.36 4.58 -0.72
C SER A 87 -0.91 5.39 -0.44
N THR A 88 -1.71 5.60 -1.48
CA THR A 88 -2.91 6.44 -1.46
C THR A 88 -4.17 5.61 -1.72
N LEU A 89 -5.35 6.16 -1.43
CA LEU A 89 -6.64 5.52 -1.68
C LEU A 89 -7.13 5.75 -3.12
N LEU A 90 -6.85 6.92 -3.70
CA LEU A 90 -7.09 7.31 -5.09
C LEU A 90 -5.86 8.07 -5.64
N LYS A 91 -6.11 9.06 -6.53
CA LYS A 91 -5.10 9.93 -7.17
C LYS A 91 -4.92 11.26 -6.42
N GLU A 92 -5.10 11.27 -5.10
CA GLU A 92 -4.92 12.47 -4.26
C GLU A 92 -3.48 12.99 -4.24
N PHE A 93 -2.51 12.14 -4.58
CA PHE A 93 -1.14 12.56 -4.86
C PHE A 93 -0.85 12.39 -6.35
N PRO A 94 -0.25 13.39 -7.03
CA PRO A 94 0.25 13.20 -8.39
C PRO A 94 1.39 12.19 -8.36
N LEU A 95 1.29 11.11 -9.14
CA LEU A 95 2.35 10.09 -9.15
C LEU A 95 3.68 10.74 -9.54
N LYS A 96 4.62 10.75 -8.59
CA LYS A 96 5.98 11.28 -8.73
C LYS A 96 6.95 10.43 -7.91
N ALA A 97 8.05 10.04 -8.55
CA ALA A 97 9.12 9.28 -7.92
C ALA A 97 10.13 10.27 -7.32
N TYR A 98 9.98 10.53 -6.01
CA TYR A 98 10.89 11.39 -5.24
C TYR A 98 11.80 10.59 -4.32
N GLY A 99 12.89 11.23 -3.88
CA GLY A 99 13.88 10.64 -3.00
C GLY A 99 14.84 9.68 -3.73
N ALA A 100 15.84 9.22 -3.00
CA ALA A 100 16.83 8.26 -3.52
C ALA A 100 16.24 6.86 -3.75
N PHE A 101 15.16 6.51 -3.04
CA PHE A 101 14.51 5.22 -3.14
C PHE A 101 12.97 5.34 -3.08
N PRO A 102 12.34 5.70 -4.21
CA PRO A 102 10.89 5.81 -4.31
C PRO A 102 10.22 4.43 -4.40
N CYS A 103 9.22 4.19 -3.56
CA CYS A 103 8.36 3.01 -3.58
C CYS A 103 6.90 3.42 -3.70
N VAL A 104 6.09 2.64 -4.42
CA VAL A 104 4.65 2.92 -4.59
C VAL A 104 3.78 1.67 -4.43
N ASP A 105 2.67 1.81 -3.72
CA ASP A 105 1.51 0.93 -3.83
C ASP A 105 0.54 1.51 -4.87
N ILE A 106 0.32 0.78 -5.96
CA ILE A 106 -0.43 1.28 -7.12
C ILE A 106 -1.93 1.41 -6.85
N GLN A 107 -2.42 0.87 -5.72
CA GLN A 107 -3.85 0.74 -5.43
C GLN A 107 -4.67 2.02 -5.69
N GLY A 108 -4.14 3.20 -5.34
CA GLY A 108 -4.84 4.48 -5.51
C GLY A 108 -4.94 4.94 -6.96
N TYR A 109 -3.98 4.55 -7.80
CA TYR A 109 -3.92 5.01 -9.19
C TYR A 109 -4.83 4.21 -10.12
N VAL A 110 -4.98 2.91 -9.84
CA VAL A 110 -5.85 1.99 -10.59
C VAL A 110 -7.26 1.93 -10.03
N ARG A 111 -7.59 2.55 -8.90
CA ARG A 111 -8.95 2.54 -8.34
C ARG A 111 -9.84 3.61 -8.98
N SER A 112 -11.11 3.28 -9.19
CA SER A 112 -12.16 4.23 -9.59
C SER A 112 -12.89 4.78 -8.37
N ALA A 113 -13.10 6.10 -8.33
CA ALA A 113 -13.83 6.77 -7.26
C ALA A 113 -15.34 6.46 -7.28
N THR A 114 -15.89 6.27 -8.48
CA THR A 114 -17.35 6.18 -8.72
C THR A 114 -17.89 4.76 -8.76
N GLY A 115 -17.01 3.75 -8.73
CA GLY A 115 -17.36 2.39 -9.15
C GLY A 115 -17.30 1.31 -8.09
N PHE A 116 -17.44 1.62 -6.79
CA PHE A 116 -17.50 0.59 -5.73
C PHE A 116 -16.33 -0.41 -5.80
N GLY A 117 -15.10 0.09 -5.88
CA GLY A 117 -13.90 -0.75 -6.01
C GLY A 117 -13.54 -1.19 -7.43
N LYS A 118 -14.31 -0.80 -8.46
CA LYS A 118 -13.91 -0.95 -9.88
C LYS A 118 -12.53 -0.38 -10.10
N LYS A 119 -11.78 -1.03 -10.97
CA LYS A 119 -10.44 -0.61 -11.38
C LYS A 119 -10.51 0.08 -12.74
N LYS A 120 -9.53 0.95 -13.01
CA LYS A 120 -9.35 1.68 -14.25
C LYS A 120 -7.91 1.51 -14.71
N TYR A 121 -7.73 1.50 -16.02
CA TYR A 121 -6.40 1.47 -16.62
C TYR A 121 -5.59 2.70 -16.18
N PHE A 122 -4.33 2.49 -15.87
CA PHE A 122 -3.40 3.53 -15.45
C PHE A 122 -2.07 3.32 -16.16
N ASP A 123 -1.79 4.21 -17.11
CA ASP A 123 -0.52 4.27 -17.81
C ASP A 123 0.20 5.56 -17.40
N SER A 124 1.37 5.42 -16.79
CA SER A 124 2.23 6.55 -16.46
C SER A 124 3.69 6.15 -16.63
N PRO A 125 4.50 6.92 -17.40
CA PRO A 125 5.94 6.68 -17.52
C PRO A 125 6.68 6.90 -16.20
N GLU A 126 6.09 7.62 -15.25
CA GLU A 126 6.71 7.85 -13.94
C GLU A 126 6.92 6.55 -13.16
N LEU A 127 6.12 5.50 -13.42
CA LEU A 127 6.26 4.20 -12.77
C LEU A 127 7.63 3.58 -12.98
N GLU A 128 8.25 3.80 -14.14
CA GLU A 128 9.56 3.25 -14.49
C GLU A 128 10.68 3.77 -13.55
N LYS A 129 10.44 4.90 -12.87
CA LYS A 129 11.38 5.52 -11.93
C LYS A 129 11.28 4.99 -10.51
N PHE A 130 10.23 4.26 -10.16
CA PHE A 130 10.05 3.72 -8.81
C PHE A 130 10.97 2.51 -8.58
N ALA A 131 11.70 2.47 -7.48
CA ALA A 131 12.51 1.30 -7.15
C ALA A 131 11.64 0.06 -6.85
N ILE A 132 10.49 0.26 -6.20
CA ILE A 132 9.54 -0.80 -5.87
C ILE A 132 8.12 -0.38 -6.27
N ILE A 133 7.42 -1.27 -6.97
CA ILE A 133 6.00 -1.14 -7.31
C ILE A 133 5.26 -2.32 -6.68
N LYS A 134 4.30 -2.05 -5.82
CA LYS A 134 3.42 -3.06 -5.21
C LYS A 134 2.01 -2.92 -5.74
N GLY A 135 1.34 -4.05 -5.92
CA GLY A 135 -0.09 -4.13 -6.17
C GLY A 135 -0.60 -5.55 -5.96
N THR A 136 -1.92 -5.71 -5.86
CA THR A 136 -2.52 -7.04 -5.99
C THR A 136 -2.40 -7.55 -7.42
N GLU A 137 -2.49 -8.87 -7.61
CA GLU A 137 -2.54 -9.45 -8.96
C GLU A 137 -3.62 -8.80 -9.84
N ASN A 138 -4.78 -8.50 -9.27
CA ASN A 138 -5.85 -7.83 -9.99
C ASN A 138 -5.50 -6.38 -10.35
N GLU A 139 -4.87 -5.63 -9.44
CA GLU A 139 -4.49 -4.23 -9.67
C GLU A 139 -3.43 -4.08 -10.75
N LEU A 140 -2.41 -4.94 -10.75
CA LEU A 140 -1.31 -4.87 -11.72
C LEU A 140 -1.74 -5.16 -13.16
N ARG A 141 -2.90 -5.83 -13.37
CA ARG A 141 -3.49 -6.02 -14.71
C ARG A 141 -3.94 -4.70 -15.36
N TYR A 142 -4.14 -3.65 -14.56
CA TYR A 142 -4.55 -2.33 -15.04
C TYR A 142 -3.36 -1.39 -15.29
N VAL A 143 -2.13 -1.92 -15.23
CA VAL A 143 -0.90 -1.19 -15.54
C VAL A 143 -0.22 -1.88 -16.73
N PRO A 144 0.20 -1.13 -17.77
CA PRO A 144 0.97 -1.72 -18.86
C PRO A 144 2.24 -2.37 -18.33
N ILE A 145 2.51 -3.62 -18.72
CA ILE A 145 3.70 -4.37 -18.29
C ILE A 145 5.00 -3.61 -18.65
N SER A 146 5.00 -2.86 -19.76
CA SER A 146 6.14 -2.00 -20.15
C SER A 146 6.55 -1.00 -19.08
N ARG A 147 5.61 -0.54 -18.22
CA ARG A 147 5.89 0.40 -17.12
C ARG A 147 6.48 -0.23 -15.88
N MET A 148 6.52 -1.56 -15.84
CA MET A 148 6.98 -2.35 -14.70
C MET A 148 8.13 -3.28 -15.09
N LYS A 149 8.65 -3.14 -16.32
CA LYS A 149 9.81 -3.88 -16.83
C LYS A 149 11.08 -3.10 -16.54
N GLY A 150 12.15 -3.80 -16.17
CA GLY A 150 13.49 -3.24 -16.03
C GLY A 150 14.04 -3.29 -14.61
N LYS A 151 14.46 -2.14 -14.08
CA LYS A 151 15.16 -2.02 -12.79
C LYS A 151 14.24 -2.09 -11.57
N ASN A 152 12.93 -2.07 -11.79
CA ASN A 152 11.95 -2.07 -10.70
C ASN A 152 11.87 -3.46 -10.06
N ILE A 153 11.60 -3.49 -8.76
CA ILE A 153 11.09 -4.69 -8.08
C ILE A 153 9.57 -4.58 -8.07
N VAL A 154 8.91 -5.56 -8.66
CA VAL A 154 7.44 -5.62 -8.68
C VAL A 154 6.98 -6.65 -7.65
N ILE A 155 6.09 -6.23 -6.76
CA ILE A 155 5.47 -7.07 -5.74
C ILE A 155 4.01 -7.29 -6.13
N LYS A 156 3.66 -8.55 -6.37
CA LYS A 156 2.31 -8.97 -6.74
C LYS A 156 1.68 -9.77 -5.61
N THR A 157 0.81 -9.15 -4.83
CA THR A 157 0.15 -9.83 -3.69
C THR A 157 -1.09 -10.61 -4.13
N LYS A 158 -1.28 -11.81 -3.57
CA LYS A 158 -2.39 -12.75 -3.83
C LYS A 158 -3.21 -13.08 -2.58
N GLY A 159 -3.23 -12.16 -1.61
CA GLY A 159 -3.94 -12.36 -0.33
C GLY A 159 -3.42 -13.58 0.42
N ALA A 160 -4.33 -14.48 0.82
CA ALA A 160 -4.01 -15.67 1.60
C ALA A 160 -3.14 -16.72 0.84
N GLN A 161 -2.95 -16.57 -0.47
CA GLN A 161 -2.05 -17.44 -1.22
C GLN A 161 -0.58 -17.04 -0.99
N GLY A 162 -0.29 -15.74 -0.84
CA GLY A 162 1.09 -15.24 -0.75
C GLY A 162 1.34 -14.07 -1.67
N PHE A 163 2.56 -13.98 -2.20
CA PHE A 163 2.95 -12.93 -3.13
C PHE A 163 4.12 -13.38 -4.02
N ASP A 164 4.22 -12.78 -5.19
CA ASP A 164 5.41 -12.89 -6.04
C ASP A 164 6.25 -11.63 -5.94
N VAL A 165 7.57 -11.80 -6.00
CA VAL A 165 8.53 -10.73 -6.22
C VAL A 165 9.17 -10.94 -7.58
N ILE A 166 9.05 -9.95 -8.47
CA ILE A 166 9.59 -9.98 -9.82
C ILE A 166 10.70 -8.93 -9.90
N SER A 167 11.91 -9.35 -10.26
CA SER A 167 13.08 -8.48 -10.38
C SER A 167 14.02 -9.03 -11.46
N GLY A 168 14.49 -8.17 -12.38
CA GLY A 168 15.41 -8.58 -13.45
C GLY A 168 14.88 -9.72 -14.33
N GLY A 169 13.56 -9.78 -14.56
CA GLY A 169 12.90 -10.84 -15.33
C GLY A 169 12.73 -12.17 -14.59
N LYS A 170 13.19 -12.30 -13.34
CA LYS A 170 12.98 -13.47 -12.50
C LYS A 170 11.80 -13.26 -11.57
N GLU A 171 10.93 -14.25 -11.47
CA GLU A 171 9.79 -14.26 -10.56
C GLU A 171 10.06 -15.28 -9.43
N LYS A 172 9.88 -14.85 -8.18
CA LYS A 172 9.98 -15.71 -7.00
C LYS A 172 8.71 -15.63 -6.17
N TYR A 173 8.11 -16.79 -5.93
CA TYR A 173 6.89 -16.92 -5.13
C TYR A 173 7.20 -17.14 -3.64
N PHE A 174 6.43 -16.49 -2.78
CA PHE A 174 6.48 -16.64 -1.33
C PHE A 174 5.08 -16.96 -0.80
N THR A 175 4.95 -18.08 -0.11
CA THR A 175 3.67 -18.49 0.48
C THR A 175 3.29 -17.61 1.67
N ALA A 176 2.00 -17.32 1.84
CA ALA A 176 1.50 -16.69 3.05
C ALA A 176 1.49 -17.68 4.23
N LYS A 177 1.75 -17.18 5.44
CA LYS A 177 1.50 -17.97 6.66
C LYS A 177 -0.01 -17.96 6.92
N LYS A 178 -0.60 -19.13 7.19
CA LYS A 178 -2.01 -19.21 7.60
C LYS A 178 -2.16 -18.58 8.99
N VAL A 179 -2.87 -17.47 9.06
CA VAL A 179 -3.29 -16.83 10.31
C VAL A 179 -4.81 -16.72 10.27
N LYS A 180 -5.50 -17.25 11.28
CA LYS A 180 -6.94 -17.02 11.43
C LYS A 180 -7.13 -15.60 11.93
N SER A 181 -7.50 -14.70 11.03
CA SER A 181 -7.87 -13.33 11.39
C SER A 181 -9.16 -12.96 10.64
N PRO A 182 -10.21 -12.52 11.34
CA PRO A 182 -11.46 -12.13 10.72
C PRO A 182 -11.33 -10.82 9.93
N ASN A 183 -10.24 -10.05 10.14
CA ASN A 183 -10.03 -8.75 9.53
C ASN A 183 -8.59 -8.59 9.02
N THR A 184 -8.41 -8.67 7.70
CA THR A 184 -7.10 -8.54 7.04
C THR A 184 -6.79 -7.12 6.56
N ILE A 185 -7.65 -6.14 6.88
CA ILE A 185 -7.52 -4.76 6.41
C ILE A 185 -6.23 -4.15 6.96
N GLY A 186 -5.43 -3.55 6.08
CA GLY A 186 -4.11 -2.99 6.40
C GLY A 186 -2.95 -3.97 6.29
N ALA A 187 -3.19 -5.27 6.02
CA ALA A 187 -2.11 -6.24 5.83
C ALA A 187 -1.24 -5.89 4.61
N GLY A 188 -1.85 -5.42 3.52
CA GLY A 188 -1.12 -5.00 2.32
C GLY A 188 -0.24 -3.77 2.54
N ASP A 189 -0.72 -2.79 3.31
CA ASP A 189 0.02 -1.57 3.63
C ASP A 189 1.17 -1.86 4.61
N THR A 190 0.91 -2.69 5.63
CA THR A 190 1.94 -3.19 6.56
C THR A 190 3.02 -3.98 5.82
N PHE A 191 2.62 -4.87 4.91
CA PHE A 191 3.52 -5.61 4.05
C PHE A 191 4.41 -4.68 3.24
N PHE A 192 3.79 -3.70 2.57
CA PHE A 192 4.48 -2.75 1.71
C PHE A 192 5.53 -1.95 2.49
N ALA A 193 5.16 -1.40 3.65
CA ALA A 193 6.06 -0.67 4.52
C ALA A 193 7.24 -1.52 5.01
N ALA A 194 6.95 -2.74 5.49
CA ALA A 194 7.96 -3.66 6.00
C ALA A 194 8.94 -4.10 4.91
N PHE A 195 8.45 -4.48 3.73
CA PHE A 195 9.29 -4.90 2.63
C PHE A 195 10.21 -3.78 2.17
N CYS A 196 9.64 -2.60 1.87
CA CYS A 196 10.41 -1.48 1.32
C CYS A 196 11.49 -0.99 2.29
N THR A 197 11.14 -0.88 3.58
CA THR A 197 12.07 -0.45 4.61
C THR A 197 13.22 -1.44 4.78
N HIS A 198 12.91 -2.73 4.85
CA HIS A 198 13.94 -3.76 5.02
C HIS A 198 14.83 -3.85 3.79
N TYR A 199 14.24 -3.84 2.59
CA TYR A 199 14.99 -3.88 1.33
C TYR A 199 15.88 -2.67 1.13
N TYR A 200 15.43 -1.48 1.51
CA TYR A 200 16.24 -0.26 1.45
C TYR A 200 17.54 -0.39 2.26
N LYS A 201 17.47 -1.06 3.41
CA LYS A 201 18.62 -1.29 4.30
C LYS A 201 19.53 -2.43 3.84
N THR A 202 18.95 -3.54 3.37
CA THR A 202 19.73 -4.78 3.13
C THR A 202 20.04 -5.05 1.68
N ARG A 203 19.27 -4.49 0.74
CA ARG A 203 19.30 -4.82 -0.70
C ARG A 203 19.05 -6.29 -1.01
N ASP A 204 18.49 -7.03 -0.05
CA ASP A 204 18.24 -8.47 -0.13
C ASP A 204 16.74 -8.75 -0.27
N ILE A 205 16.33 -9.29 -1.42
CA ILE A 205 14.93 -9.57 -1.75
C ILE A 205 14.36 -10.65 -0.82
N ASP A 206 15.11 -11.72 -0.58
CA ASP A 206 14.63 -12.89 0.16
C ASP A 206 14.44 -12.54 1.63
N ARG A 207 15.43 -11.87 2.22
CA ARG A 207 15.32 -11.41 3.61
C ARG A 207 14.18 -10.41 3.78
N SER A 208 13.99 -9.52 2.81
CA SER A 208 12.91 -8.52 2.87
C SER A 208 11.53 -9.14 2.69
N ALA A 209 11.40 -10.14 1.82
CA ALA A 209 10.17 -10.92 1.66
C ALA A 209 9.81 -11.68 2.94
N LEU A 210 10.79 -12.35 3.56
CA LEU A 210 10.60 -13.08 4.82
C LEU A 210 10.24 -12.13 5.98
N TYR A 211 10.95 -11.00 6.09
CA TYR A 211 10.68 -9.97 7.09
C TYR A 211 9.26 -9.40 6.93
N ALA A 212 8.88 -8.99 5.72
CA ALA A 212 7.53 -8.45 5.47
C ALA A 212 6.43 -9.48 5.78
N LYS A 213 6.65 -10.75 5.42
CA LYS A 213 5.75 -11.85 5.76
C LYS A 213 5.57 -11.98 7.27
N GLU A 214 6.67 -11.96 8.04
CA GLU A 214 6.64 -12.03 9.49
C GLU A 214 5.87 -10.85 10.11
N LYS A 215 6.13 -9.63 9.66
CA LYS A 215 5.44 -8.42 10.17
C LYS A 215 3.95 -8.40 9.87
N VAL A 216 3.52 -8.94 8.73
CA VAL A 216 2.09 -9.12 8.46
C VAL A 216 1.47 -10.17 9.40
N CYS A 217 2.20 -11.24 9.72
CA CYS A 217 1.69 -12.26 10.66
C CYS A 217 1.49 -11.68 12.06
N GLU A 218 2.49 -10.96 12.58
CA GLU A 218 2.41 -10.24 13.85
C GLU A 218 1.21 -9.28 13.87
N PHE A 219 1.04 -8.50 12.80
CA PHE A 219 -0.08 -7.57 12.64
C PHE A 219 -1.44 -8.27 12.66
N LEU A 220 -1.59 -9.38 11.93
CA LEU A 220 -2.85 -10.12 11.84
C LEU A 220 -3.20 -10.83 13.14
N MET A 221 -2.22 -11.34 13.89
CA MET A 221 -2.44 -11.99 15.18
C MET A 221 -3.00 -11.00 16.22
N GLN A 222 -2.53 -9.76 16.22
CA GLN A 222 -3.02 -8.70 17.11
C GLN A 222 -4.44 -8.22 16.80
N LYS A 223 -5.03 -8.65 15.68
CA LYS A 223 -6.40 -8.32 15.26
C LYS A 223 -7.37 -9.49 15.46
N SER A 224 -6.89 -10.61 15.99
CA SER A 224 -7.69 -11.81 16.22
C SER A 224 -8.22 -11.90 17.66
N ASP A 225 -7.84 -10.95 18.51
CA ASP A 225 -8.40 -10.69 19.85
C ASP A 225 -9.44 -9.56 19.79
#